data_AF-A0A6V8KHA5-F1
#
_entry.id   AF-A0A6V8KHA5-F1
#
_cell.length_a   1.000
_cell.length_b   1.000
_cell.length_c   1.000
_cell.angle_alpha   90.00
_cell.angle_beta   90.00
_cell.angle_gamma   90.00
#
_symmetry.space_group_name_H-M   'P 1'
#
loop_
_entity.id
_entity.type
_entity.pdbx_description
1 polymer ?
#
loop_
_entity_poly.entity_id
_entity_poly.type
_entity_poly.pdbx_seq_one_letter_code
_entity_poly.pdbx_strand_id
1 'polypeptide(L)'
;MAVVVDDAELLGDGLAADTLERLTRTARDSGGLVIAAGTTEDLMLQRYRGWLAAMRRARCGLLLNPQSYVDGEVFDIKLSRSTAGGWPPGRALLVRRGALLAVQVPMG
;
A
#
# COMPACT_ATOMS: atom_id res chain seq x y z
N MET A 1 10.55 -15.75 -3.34
CA MET A 1 9.92 -15.76 -2.00
C MET A 1 8.94 -14.59 -1.91
N ALA A 2 7.78 -14.78 -1.29
CA ALA A 2 6.83 -13.70 -1.04
C ALA A 2 6.50 -13.63 0.45
N VAL A 3 6.45 -12.40 0.98
CA VAL A 3 5.96 -12.10 2.33
C VAL A 3 4.71 -11.26 2.16
N VAL A 4 3.61 -11.70 2.78
CA VAL A 4 2.33 -11.01 2.76
C VAL A 4 1.97 -10.69 4.21
N VAL A 5 1.71 -9.42 4.47
CA VAL A 5 1.34 -8.92 5.79
C VAL A 5 -0.02 -8.27 5.67
N ASP A 6 -1.00 -8.84 6.36
CA ASP A 6 -2.30 -8.21 6.60
C ASP A 6 -2.25 -7.40 7.88
N ASP A 7 -3.10 -6.38 8.01
CA ASP A 7 -3.09 -5.42 9.14
C ASP A 7 -1.66 -4.89 9.44
N ALA A 8 -0.97 -4.46 8.39
CA ALA A 8 0.46 -4.22 8.41
C ALA A 8 0.89 -3.10 9.38
N GLU A 9 -0.01 -2.19 9.72
CA GLU A 9 0.17 -1.18 10.75
C GLU A 9 0.53 -1.78 12.11
N LEU A 10 0.04 -2.99 12.43
CA LEU A 10 0.32 -3.68 13.69
C LEU A 10 1.76 -4.17 13.78
N LEU A 11 2.45 -4.27 12.64
CA LEU A 11 3.86 -4.64 12.53
C LEU A 11 4.74 -3.45 12.09
N GLY A 12 4.24 -2.22 12.18
CA GLY A 12 5.00 -1.01 11.88
C GLY A 12 6.22 -0.83 12.81
N ASP A 13 6.14 -1.34 14.04
CA ASP A 13 7.21 -1.34 15.03
C ASP A 13 7.44 -2.73 15.67
N GLY A 14 8.23 -2.77 16.75
CA GLY A 14 8.45 -3.99 17.52
C GLY A 14 9.45 -4.96 16.87
N LEU A 15 9.42 -6.22 17.34
CA LEU A 15 10.44 -7.22 17.02
C LEU A 15 10.52 -7.60 15.53
N ALA A 16 9.42 -7.46 14.80
CA ALA A 16 9.35 -7.82 13.39
C ALA A 16 9.85 -6.71 12.45
N ALA A 17 9.80 -5.44 12.89
CA ALA A 17 10.00 -4.28 12.03
C ALA A 17 11.35 -4.27 11.32
N ASP A 18 12.45 -4.53 12.03
CA ASP A 18 13.80 -4.57 11.45
C ASP A 18 13.96 -5.68 10.40
N THR A 19 13.31 -6.83 10.64
CA THR A 19 13.34 -7.96 9.71
C THR A 19 12.53 -7.64 8.46
N LEU A 20 11.34 -7.06 8.61
CA LEU A 20 10.50 -6.60 7.50
C LEU A 20 11.18 -5.49 6.70
N GLU A 21 11.93 -4.60 7.37
CA GLU A 21 12.69 -3.55 6.69
C GLU A 21 13.82 -4.13 5.84
N ARG A 22 14.59 -5.09 6.38
CA ARG A 22 15.62 -5.80 5.60
C ARG A 22 15.01 -6.51 4.39
N LEU A 23 13.90 -7.23 4.59
CA LEU A 23 13.20 -7.92 3.50
C LEU A 23 12.70 -6.95 2.44
N THR A 24 12.11 -5.83 2.84
CA THR A 24 11.63 -4.79 1.91
C THR A 24 12.77 -4.20 1.08
N ARG A 25 13.94 -3.98 1.68
CA ARG A 25 15.12 -3.44 0.96
C ARG A 25 15.69 -4.45 -0.03
N THR A 26 15.78 -5.73 0.34
CA THR A 26 16.44 -6.76 -0.49
C THR A 26 15.50 -7.49 -1.45
N ALA A 27 14.17 -7.32 -1.31
CA ALA A 27 13.18 -7.99 -2.14
C ALA A 27 13.43 -7.79 -3.64
N ARG A 28 13.74 -6.54 -4.06
CA ARG A 28 14.01 -6.24 -5.48
C ARG A 28 15.19 -7.01 -6.03
N ASP A 29 16.30 -7.04 -5.28
CA ASP A 29 17.56 -7.60 -5.76
C ASP A 29 17.55 -9.14 -5.74
N SER A 30 16.73 -9.72 -4.86
CA SER A 30 16.58 -11.17 -4.70
C SER A 30 15.43 -11.79 -5.51
N GLY A 31 14.69 -10.99 -6.29
CA GLY A 31 13.46 -11.45 -6.95
C GLY A 31 12.32 -11.80 -5.99
N GLY A 32 12.39 -11.29 -4.76
CA GLY A 32 11.36 -11.42 -3.74
C GLY A 32 10.24 -10.38 -3.87
N LEU A 33 9.17 -10.59 -3.11
CA LEU A 33 8.02 -9.68 -3.04
C LEU A 33 7.60 -9.49 -1.58
N VAL A 34 7.29 -8.24 -1.22
CA VAL A 34 6.62 -7.90 0.04
C VAL A 34 5.30 -7.22 -0.31
N ILE A 35 4.20 -7.73 0.23
CA ILE A 35 2.86 -7.15 0.12
C ILE A 35 2.42 -6.77 1.53
N ALA A 36 1.92 -5.55 1.68
CA ALA A 36 1.34 -5.04 2.91
C ALA A 36 -0.09 -4.58 2.61
N ALA A 37 -1.03 -4.99 3.43
CA ALA A 37 -2.41 -4.52 3.42
C ALA A 37 -2.72 -3.81 4.75
N GLY A 38 -3.66 -2.89 4.70
CA GLY A 38 -4.08 -2.06 5.83
C GLY A 38 -4.99 -0.95 5.34
N THR A 39 -5.58 -0.20 6.26
CA THR A 39 -6.41 0.96 5.90
C THR A 39 -5.54 2.13 5.43
N THR A 40 -6.10 3.03 4.62
CA THR A 40 -5.36 4.22 4.19
C THR A 40 -5.00 5.11 5.36
N GLU A 41 -5.87 5.19 6.38
CA GLU A 41 -5.66 5.94 7.61
C GLU A 41 -4.46 5.40 8.40
N ASP A 42 -4.46 4.10 8.69
CA ASP A 42 -3.42 3.48 9.52
C ASP A 42 -2.06 3.46 8.84
N LEU A 43 -2.03 3.15 7.54
CA LEU A 43 -0.79 3.17 6.75
C LEU A 43 -0.19 4.58 6.68
N MET A 44 -1.02 5.63 6.76
CA MET A 44 -0.54 7.02 6.76
C MET A 44 0.09 7.43 8.09
N LEU A 45 -0.29 6.83 9.21
CA LEU A 45 0.39 7.06 10.50
C LEU A 45 1.86 6.60 10.45
N GLN A 46 2.15 5.57 9.66
CA GLN A 46 3.49 4.98 9.49
C GLN A 46 4.27 5.55 8.29
N ARG A 47 3.85 6.69 7.72
CA ARG A 47 4.36 7.21 6.43
C ARG A 47 5.83 7.66 6.42
N TYR A 48 6.44 7.89 7.58
CA TYR A 48 7.75 8.56 7.68
C TYR A 48 8.91 7.64 8.07
N ARG A 49 8.67 6.50 8.71
CA ARG A 49 9.72 5.60 9.23
C ARG A 49 9.34 4.13 9.06
N GLY A 50 10.36 3.26 9.14
CA GLY A 50 10.17 1.82 9.07
C GLY A 50 9.92 1.28 7.66
N TRP A 51 9.59 -0.01 7.62
CA TRP A 51 9.47 -0.77 6.39
C TRP A 51 8.26 -0.35 5.53
N LEU A 52 7.16 0.08 6.15
CA LEU A 52 5.99 0.64 5.45
C LEU A 52 6.33 1.91 4.67
N ALA A 53 7.07 2.84 5.29
CA ALA A 53 7.59 4.03 4.60
C ALA A 53 8.53 3.66 3.44
N ALA A 54 9.32 2.58 3.59
CA ALA A 54 10.19 2.09 2.53
C ALA A 54 9.42 1.47 1.35
N MET A 55 8.39 0.67 1.60
CA MET A 55 7.51 0.11 0.56
C MET A 55 6.85 1.22 -0.26
N ARG A 56 6.40 2.28 0.42
CA ARG A 56 5.73 3.44 -0.17
C ARG A 56 6.49 4.08 -1.34
N ARG A 57 7.83 4.10 -1.25
CA ARG A 57 8.72 4.66 -2.29
C ARG A 57 8.58 3.98 -3.65
N ALA A 58 8.08 2.74 -3.68
CA ALA A 58 7.81 2.04 -4.94
C ALA A 58 6.66 2.68 -5.74
N ARG A 59 5.74 3.39 -5.05
CA ARG A 59 4.49 3.93 -5.62
C ARG A 59 3.73 2.88 -6.42
N CYS A 60 3.59 1.69 -5.85
CA CYS A 60 2.94 0.54 -6.44
C CYS A 60 1.98 -0.09 -5.43
N GLY A 61 0.77 -0.43 -5.87
CA GLY A 61 -0.23 -1.11 -5.03
C GLY A 61 -1.65 -0.97 -5.58
N LEU A 62 -2.63 -1.40 -4.79
CA LEU A 62 -4.04 -1.25 -5.07
C LEU A 62 -4.66 -0.34 -4.01
N LEU A 63 -5.40 0.68 -4.45
CA LEU A 63 -6.21 1.52 -3.57
C LEU A 63 -7.68 1.13 -3.75
N LEU A 64 -8.20 0.39 -2.78
CA LEU A 64 -9.59 -0.10 -2.77
C LEU A 64 -10.50 0.96 -2.15
N ASN A 65 -11.59 1.32 -2.86
CA ASN A 65 -12.62 2.23 -2.37
C ASN A 65 -12.09 3.46 -1.58
N PRO A 66 -11.23 4.32 -2.17
CA PRO A 66 -10.75 5.51 -1.49
C PRO A 66 -11.92 6.43 -1.09
N GLN A 67 -11.94 6.84 0.17
CA GLN A 67 -12.99 7.69 0.75
C GLN A 67 -12.78 9.18 0.43
N SER A 68 -11.53 9.59 0.21
CA SER A 68 -11.21 10.97 -0.16
C SER A 68 -10.00 11.07 -1.08
N TYR A 69 -9.77 12.26 -1.64
CA TYR A 69 -8.59 12.53 -2.44
C TYR A 69 -7.25 12.40 -1.66
N VAL A 70 -7.30 12.49 -0.33
CA VAL A 70 -6.13 12.39 0.56
C VAL A 70 -5.60 10.95 0.62
N ASP A 71 -6.45 9.94 0.37
CA ASP A 71 -6.04 8.53 0.38
C ASP A 71 -4.96 8.23 -0.67
N GLY A 72 -4.87 9.06 -1.73
CA GLY A 72 -3.79 8.98 -2.71
C GLY A 72 -2.41 9.22 -2.12
N GLU A 73 -2.33 9.93 -1.00
CA GLU A 73 -1.06 10.17 -0.32
C GLU A 73 -0.38 8.87 0.11
N VAL A 74 -1.11 7.76 0.34
CA VAL A 74 -0.51 6.44 0.64
C VAL A 74 0.47 6.04 -0.44
N PHE A 75 0.19 6.30 -1.72
CA PHE A 75 1.10 5.98 -2.82
C PHE A 75 1.84 7.19 -3.41
N ASP A 76 1.77 8.35 -2.74
CA ASP A 76 2.33 9.62 -3.22
C ASP A 76 1.78 10.01 -4.62
N ILE A 77 0.47 9.84 -4.78
CA ILE A 77 -0.28 10.17 -5.99
C ILE A 77 -1.35 11.20 -5.69
N LYS A 78 -1.73 11.96 -6.73
CA LYS A 78 -2.85 12.90 -6.66
C LYS A 78 -4.11 12.23 -7.17
N LEU A 79 -5.13 12.19 -6.32
CA LEU A 79 -6.48 11.81 -6.73
C LEU A 79 -7.30 13.06 -7.06
N SER A 80 -8.34 12.88 -7.87
CA SER A 80 -9.31 13.96 -8.11
C SER A 80 -10.02 14.33 -6.81
N ARG A 81 -10.36 15.60 -6.61
CA ARG A 81 -11.23 16.04 -5.49
C ARG A 81 -12.64 15.45 -5.56
N SER A 82 -13.06 14.99 -6.75
CA SER A 82 -14.31 14.25 -6.94
C SER A 82 -14.21 12.78 -6.53
N THR A 83 -13.03 12.32 -6.06
CA THR A 83 -12.89 10.96 -5.53
C THR A 83 -13.67 10.87 -4.24
N ALA A 84 -14.69 10.03 -4.28
CA ALA A 84 -15.53 9.68 -3.15
C ALA A 84 -15.68 8.16 -3.14
N GLY A 85 -15.82 7.61 -1.93
CA GLY A 85 -16.04 6.18 -1.72
C GLY A 85 -17.40 5.69 -2.20
N GLY A 86 -17.88 4.59 -1.62
CA GLY A 86 -19.12 3.93 -2.03
C GLY A 86 -18.95 3.05 -3.27
N TRP A 87 -17.72 2.64 -3.58
CA TRP A 87 -17.44 1.75 -4.69
C TRP A 87 -17.85 0.31 -4.35
N PRO A 88 -18.29 -0.49 -5.34
CA PRO A 88 -18.59 -1.89 -5.09
C PRO A 88 -17.34 -2.65 -4.64
N PRO A 89 -17.49 -3.77 -3.89
CA PRO A 89 -16.36 -4.61 -3.49
C PRO A 89 -15.43 -4.96 -4.65
N GLY A 90 -14.12 -4.94 -4.39
CA GLY A 90 -13.08 -5.22 -5.37
C GLY A 90 -12.80 -4.08 -6.37
N ARG A 91 -13.59 -3.01 -6.43
CA ARG A 91 -13.26 -1.84 -7.27
C ARG A 91 -12.04 -1.13 -6.69
N ALA A 92 -11.01 -0.94 -7.52
CA ALA A 92 -9.74 -0.36 -7.09
C ALA A 92 -9.13 0.59 -8.11
N LEU A 93 -8.18 1.40 -7.64
CA LEU A 93 -7.18 2.03 -8.48
C LEU A 93 -5.88 1.21 -8.36
N LEU A 94 -5.42 0.65 -9.47
CA LEU A 94 -4.08 0.10 -9.58
C LEU A 94 -3.09 1.25 -9.74
N VAL A 95 -2.15 1.34 -8.81
CA VAL A 95 -1.02 2.25 -8.86
C VAL A 95 0.20 1.49 -9.36
N ARG A 96 0.81 1.97 -10.45
CA ARG A 96 2.06 1.42 -10.98
C ARG A 96 3.07 2.54 -11.21
N ARG A 97 4.05 2.65 -10.31
CA ARG A 97 5.07 3.72 -10.31
C ARG A 97 4.45 5.13 -10.33
N GLY A 98 3.28 5.29 -9.70
CA GLY A 98 2.51 6.54 -9.66
C GLY A 98 1.48 6.71 -10.79
N ALA A 99 1.47 5.85 -11.82
CA ALA A 99 0.41 5.84 -12.82
C ALA A 99 -0.84 5.13 -12.28
N LEU A 100 -2.03 5.62 -12.67
CA LEU A 100 -3.32 5.11 -12.21
C LEU A 100 -4.07 4.36 -13.31
N LEU A 101 -4.62 3.21 -12.95
CA LEU A 101 -5.55 2.44 -13.79
C LEU A 101 -6.75 1.99 -12.94
N ALA A 102 -7.97 2.29 -13.37
CA ALA A 102 -9.17 1.74 -12.72
C ALA A 102 -9.28 0.25 -13.02
N VAL A 103 -9.46 -0.57 -11.99
CA VAL A 103 -9.53 -2.04 -12.09
C VAL A 103 -10.66 -2.60 -11.21
N GLN A 104 -11.07 -3.81 -11.52
CA GLN A 104 -11.99 -4.60 -10.70
C GLN A 104 -11.25 -5.88 -10.29
N VAL A 105 -11.03 -6.05 -8.99
CA VAL A 105 -10.51 -7.30 -8.43
C VAL A 105 -11.63 -8.35 -8.51
N PRO A 106 -11.33 -9.57 -9.03
CA PRO A 106 -12.30 -10.67 -9.03
C PRO A 106 -12.77 -10.98 -7.62
N MET A 107 -14.08 -11.13 -7.46
CA MET A 107 -14.70 -11.64 -6.25
C MET A 107 -15.02 -13.12 -6.48
N GLY A 108 -14.71 -13.97 -5.50
CA GLY A 108 -15.10 -15.37 -5.49
C GLY A 108 -16.53 -15.58 -5.00
#